data_AF-A0A3D4DQI0-F1
#
_entry.id   AF-A0A3D4DQI0-F1
#
_cell.length_a   1.000
_cell.length_b   1.000
_cell.length_c   1.000
_cell.angle_alpha   90.00
_cell.angle_beta   90.00
_cell.angle_gamma   90.00
#
_symmetry.space_group_name_H-M   'P 1'
#
loop_
_entity.id
_entity.type
_entity.pdbx_description
1 polymer ?
#
loop_
_entity_poly.entity_id
_entity_poly.type
_entity_poly.pdbx_seq_one_letter_code
_entity_poly.pdbx_strand_id
1 'polypeptide(L)'
;MSFKTDIEIAREADKQPIQEIGAKLGIPTEHLIPYGHDKAKVGQEFINSLETRADGKLILVTAINPTPAGEGKTTTTVGLGDGLNAIGKKAAIAIREASLGPCFGMKGGAAGGGYAQVVPMEEMNLHFTGDFHAITSAHNLLAAMIDNHIYWGNELGIDQRRVVWRRVLDMNDRALRDTVTSLGGVANGYPRQTGFDITVASEVMAILCLAQGLVDLQTRLGDIIVAYTRAR
;
A
#
# COMPACT_ATOMS: atom_id res chain seq x y z
N MET A 1 -21.42 19.67 -24.34
CA MET A 1 -20.54 18.54 -24.73
C MET A 1 -20.75 17.45 -23.69
N SER A 2 -20.99 16.21 -24.12
CA SER A 2 -21.04 15.08 -23.18
C SER A 2 -19.61 14.57 -22.99
N PHE A 3 -19.07 14.67 -21.79
CA PHE A 3 -17.78 14.06 -21.45
C PHE A 3 -18.04 12.66 -20.90
N LYS A 4 -17.28 11.68 -21.38
CA LYS A 4 -17.29 10.34 -20.79
C LYS A 4 -16.78 10.43 -19.35
N THR A 5 -17.37 9.63 -18.48
CA THR A 5 -16.89 9.44 -17.12
C THR A 5 -15.54 8.71 -17.13
N ASP A 6 -14.76 8.88 -16.06
CA ASP A 6 -13.44 8.24 -15.95
C ASP A 6 -13.50 6.72 -16.12
N ILE A 7 -14.55 6.09 -15.59
CA ILE A 7 -14.74 4.64 -15.68
C ILE A 7 -15.13 4.17 -17.09
N GLU A 8 -15.90 4.96 -17.83
CA GLU A 8 -16.22 4.65 -19.23
C GLU A 8 -14.95 4.68 -20.09
N ILE A 9 -14.10 5.69 -19.89
CA ILE A 9 -12.80 5.80 -20.56
C ILE A 9 -11.92 4.58 -20.22
N ALA A 10 -11.84 4.21 -18.93
CA ALA A 10 -11.03 3.07 -18.49
C ALA A 10 -11.50 1.73 -19.07
N ARG A 11 -12.81 1.52 -19.22
CA ARG A 11 -13.40 0.27 -19.74
C ARG A 11 -13.28 0.14 -21.26
N GLU A 12 -13.26 1.25 -21.98
CA GLU A 12 -13.05 1.28 -23.42
C GLU A 12 -11.57 1.19 -23.83
N ALA A 13 -10.64 1.29 -22.88
CA ALA A 13 -9.22 1.27 -23.17
C ALA A 13 -8.76 -0.11 -23.67
N ASP A 14 -8.07 -0.12 -24.82
CA ASP A 14 -7.40 -1.30 -25.37
C ASP A 14 -6.12 -1.61 -24.57
N LYS A 15 -6.29 -2.39 -23.50
CA LYS A 15 -5.18 -2.81 -22.63
C LYS A 15 -4.23 -3.72 -23.37
N GLN A 16 -2.94 -3.39 -23.32
CA GLN A 16 -1.89 -4.26 -23.83
C GLN A 16 -1.57 -5.36 -22.81
N PRO A 17 -1.15 -6.55 -23.27
CA PRO A 17 -0.58 -7.57 -22.39
C PRO A 17 0.57 -7.00 -21.57
N ILE A 18 0.64 -7.33 -20.28
CA ILE A 18 1.66 -6.79 -19.37
C ILE A 18 3.09 -7.11 -19.81
N GLN A 19 3.27 -8.22 -20.54
CA GLN A 19 4.55 -8.63 -21.13
C GLN A 19 5.03 -7.62 -22.19
N GLU A 20 4.13 -7.04 -22.97
CA GLU A 20 4.48 -5.99 -23.96
C GLU A 20 4.92 -4.71 -23.26
N ILE A 21 4.28 -4.36 -22.14
CA ILE A 21 4.67 -3.24 -21.29
C ILE A 21 6.05 -3.51 -20.65
N GLY A 22 6.30 -4.72 -20.15
CA GLY A 22 7.60 -5.15 -19.64
C GLY A 22 8.70 -5.05 -20.69
N ALA A 23 8.43 -5.48 -21.93
CA ALA A 23 9.38 -5.40 -23.04
C ALA A 23 9.79 -3.95 -23.36
N LYS A 24 8.85 -2.98 -23.32
CA LYS A 24 9.16 -1.55 -23.46
C LYS A 24 10.14 -1.06 -22.40
N LEU A 25 10.04 -1.59 -21.18
CA LEU A 25 10.95 -1.28 -20.06
C LEU A 25 12.24 -2.11 -20.09
N GLY A 26 12.30 -3.18 -20.88
CA GLY A 26 13.43 -4.10 -20.93
C GLY A 26 13.41 -5.12 -19.80
N ILE A 27 12.21 -5.50 -19.35
CA ILE A 27 11.97 -6.55 -18.34
C ILE A 27 11.60 -7.83 -19.10
N PRO A 28 12.45 -8.87 -19.05
CA PRO A 28 12.13 -10.17 -19.64
C PRO A 28 10.89 -10.81 -19.02
N THR A 29 10.15 -11.59 -19.82
CA THR A 29 8.86 -12.20 -19.42
C THR A 29 9.01 -13.14 -18.23
N GLU A 30 10.11 -13.87 -18.13
CA GLU A 30 10.44 -14.78 -17.03
C GLU A 30 10.57 -14.07 -15.67
N HIS A 31 10.80 -12.77 -15.67
CA HIS A 31 10.87 -11.94 -14.47
C HIS A 31 9.58 -11.19 -14.16
N LEU A 32 8.51 -11.41 -14.95
CA LEU A 32 7.17 -10.91 -14.68
C LEU A 32 6.33 -12.03 -14.07
N ILE A 33 5.82 -11.81 -12.86
CA ILE A 33 4.90 -12.71 -12.17
C ILE A 33 3.48 -12.20 -12.43
N PRO A 34 2.71 -12.78 -13.37
CA PRO A 34 1.47 -12.19 -13.85
C PRO A 34 0.33 -12.31 -12.83
N TYR A 35 -0.48 -11.26 -12.75
CA TYR A 35 -1.76 -11.21 -12.04
C TYR A 35 -2.85 -10.93 -13.08
N GLY A 36 -3.28 -11.98 -13.77
CA GLY A 36 -4.06 -11.86 -15.00
C GLY A 36 -3.18 -11.48 -16.20
N HIS A 37 -3.74 -10.76 -17.16
CA HIS A 37 -3.07 -10.44 -18.43
C HIS A 37 -2.48 -9.03 -18.49
N ASP A 38 -2.90 -8.12 -17.61
CA ASP A 38 -2.64 -6.68 -17.68
C ASP A 38 -1.92 -6.14 -16.43
N LYS A 39 -1.48 -7.02 -15.52
CA LYS A 39 -0.72 -6.68 -14.30
C LYS A 39 0.31 -7.76 -14.00
N ALA A 40 1.42 -7.38 -13.38
CA ALA A 40 2.43 -8.29 -12.91
C ALA A 40 3.23 -7.68 -11.76
N LYS A 41 3.77 -8.54 -10.90
CA LYS A 41 4.90 -8.17 -10.03
C LYS A 41 6.21 -8.40 -10.78
N VAL A 42 7.22 -7.58 -10.51
CA VAL A 42 8.58 -7.76 -11.04
C VAL A 42 9.37 -8.63 -10.05
N GLY A 43 10.03 -9.66 -10.54
CA GLY A 43 10.82 -10.58 -9.72
C GLY A 43 12.01 -9.91 -9.03
N GLN A 44 12.26 -10.28 -7.77
CA GLN A 44 13.33 -9.68 -6.96
C GLN A 44 14.73 -9.90 -7.56
N GLU A 45 14.98 -11.08 -8.15
CA GLU A 45 16.25 -11.40 -8.81
C GLU A 45 16.58 -10.39 -9.92
N PHE A 46 15.58 -10.02 -10.72
CA PHE A 46 15.75 -9.02 -11.78
C PHE A 46 16.03 -7.64 -11.18
N ILE A 47 15.31 -7.24 -10.13
CA ILE A 47 15.55 -5.95 -9.46
C ILE A 47 16.99 -5.88 -8.94
N ASN A 48 17.48 -6.93 -8.27
CA ASN A 48 18.84 -6.99 -7.74
C ASN A 48 19.89 -6.96 -8.87
N SER A 49 19.59 -7.53 -10.05
CA SER A 49 20.49 -7.49 -11.20
C SER A 49 20.75 -6.08 -11.73
N LEU A 50 19.89 -5.11 -11.37
CA LEU A 50 19.98 -3.72 -11.83
C LEU A 50 20.78 -2.81 -10.89
N GLU A 51 21.29 -3.29 -9.75
CA GLU A 51 21.99 -2.45 -8.75
C GLU A 51 23.17 -1.65 -9.33
N THR A 52 23.86 -2.19 -10.34
CA THR A 52 25.02 -1.52 -10.97
C THR A 52 24.63 -0.59 -12.11
N ARG A 53 23.36 -0.57 -12.50
CA ARG A 53 22.86 0.25 -13.61
C ARG A 53 22.72 1.70 -13.16
N ALA A 54 23.26 2.62 -13.95
CA ALA A 54 23.12 4.05 -13.67
C ALA A 54 21.65 4.48 -13.66
N ASP A 55 21.29 5.27 -12.65
CA ASP A 55 19.95 5.83 -12.50
C ASP A 55 19.57 6.77 -13.66
N GLY A 56 18.28 6.77 -13.98
CA GLY A 56 17.67 7.72 -14.91
C GLY A 56 17.50 9.12 -14.29
N LYS A 57 16.66 9.94 -14.92
CA LYS A 57 16.25 11.23 -14.36
C LYS A 57 15.03 11.04 -13.46
N LEU A 58 15.10 11.54 -12.23
CA LEU A 58 13.98 11.55 -11.29
C LEU A 58 13.22 12.88 -11.39
N ILE A 59 11.93 12.83 -11.69
CA ILE A 59 11.05 14.00 -11.76
C ILE A 59 9.97 13.83 -10.70
N LEU A 60 9.97 14.71 -9.70
CA LEU A 60 8.97 14.73 -8.64
C LEU A 60 7.81 15.65 -9.01
N VAL A 61 6.59 15.10 -9.04
CA VAL A 61 5.36 15.89 -9.21
C VAL A 61 4.77 16.21 -7.83
N THR A 62 4.66 17.51 -7.53
CA THR A 62 4.00 18.03 -6.32
C THR A 62 2.90 19.01 -6.68
N ALA A 63 2.12 19.44 -5.69
CA ALA A 63 1.05 20.41 -5.87
C ALA A 63 1.04 21.42 -4.72
N ILE A 64 0.27 22.50 -4.90
CA ILE A 64 -0.08 23.43 -3.82
C ILE A 64 -0.93 22.74 -2.74
N ASN A 65 -1.24 23.46 -1.66
CA ASN A 65 -2.15 22.98 -0.63
C ASN A 65 -3.50 22.53 -1.23
N PRO A 66 -4.01 21.34 -0.88
CA PRO A 66 -5.26 20.83 -1.43
C PRO A 66 -6.44 21.74 -1.14
N THR A 67 -7.31 21.93 -2.14
CA THR A 67 -8.53 22.72 -2.08
C THR A 67 -9.73 21.87 -2.53
N PRO A 68 -10.97 22.25 -2.19
CA PRO A 68 -12.16 21.55 -2.68
C PRO A 68 -12.31 21.53 -4.21
N ALA A 69 -11.60 22.38 -4.95
CA ALA A 69 -11.63 22.42 -6.40
C ALA A 69 -10.90 21.23 -7.05
N GLY A 70 -9.93 20.63 -6.34
CA GLY A 70 -9.09 19.54 -6.84
C GLY A 70 -7.94 20.02 -7.72
N GLU A 71 -6.74 19.50 -7.48
CA GLU A 71 -5.52 19.97 -8.14
C GLU A 71 -5.05 19.07 -9.30
N GLY A 72 -5.63 17.88 -9.45
CA GLY A 72 -5.31 16.98 -10.57
C GLY A 72 -3.89 16.40 -10.54
N LYS A 73 -3.23 16.35 -9.37
CA LYS A 73 -1.82 15.94 -9.24
C LYS A 73 -1.51 14.59 -9.93
N THR A 74 -2.30 13.55 -9.68
CA THR A 74 -2.05 12.24 -10.29
C THR A 74 -2.31 12.25 -11.79
N THR A 75 -3.33 12.98 -12.25
CA THR A 75 -3.60 13.20 -13.68
C THR A 75 -2.39 13.83 -14.37
N THR A 76 -1.75 14.82 -13.73
CA THR A 76 -0.51 15.43 -14.23
C THR A 76 0.65 14.43 -14.25
N THR A 77 0.82 13.59 -13.22
CA THR A 77 1.87 12.55 -13.21
C THR A 77 1.72 11.59 -14.38
N VAL A 78 0.50 11.08 -14.62
CA VAL A 78 0.24 10.14 -15.73
C VAL A 78 0.46 10.84 -17.08
N GLY A 79 -0.16 12.02 -17.29
CA GLY A 79 -0.05 12.76 -18.53
C GLY A 79 1.38 13.22 -18.85
N LEU A 80 2.19 13.52 -17.84
CA LEU A 80 3.62 13.81 -18.03
C LEU A 80 4.38 12.57 -18.52
N GLY A 81 4.08 11.39 -17.97
CA GLY A 81 4.65 10.13 -18.43
C GLY A 81 4.30 9.84 -19.89
N ASP A 82 3.03 10.01 -20.27
CA ASP A 82 2.57 9.86 -21.65
C ASP A 82 3.23 10.86 -22.59
N GLY A 83 3.28 12.14 -22.19
CA GLY A 83 3.90 13.21 -22.97
C GLY A 83 5.40 12.99 -23.21
N LEU A 84 6.14 12.51 -22.20
CA LEU A 84 7.56 12.17 -22.34
C LEU A 84 7.77 11.02 -23.34
N ASN A 85 6.93 9.98 -23.29
CA ASN A 85 6.99 8.88 -24.26
C ASN A 85 6.62 9.35 -25.68
N ALA A 86 5.63 10.24 -25.82
CA ALA A 86 5.22 10.81 -27.11
C ALA A 86 6.34 11.61 -27.81
N ILE A 87 7.24 12.24 -27.04
CA ILE A 87 8.42 12.94 -27.58
C ILE A 87 9.67 12.04 -27.69
N GLY A 88 9.51 10.72 -27.57
CA GLY A 88 10.58 9.73 -27.76
C GLY A 88 11.50 9.52 -26.55
N LYS A 89 11.12 9.94 -25.34
CA LYS A 89 11.85 9.60 -24.11
C LYS A 89 11.27 8.32 -23.50
N LYS A 90 12.13 7.36 -23.15
CA LYS A 90 11.71 6.17 -22.39
C LYS A 90 11.40 6.57 -20.95
N ALA A 91 10.12 6.71 -20.61
CA ALA A 91 9.66 7.16 -19.30
C ALA A 91 8.69 6.17 -18.67
N ALA A 92 8.76 6.04 -17.34
CA ALA A 92 7.82 5.28 -16.52
C ALA A 92 7.36 6.16 -15.35
N ILE A 93 6.15 5.91 -14.86
CA ILE A 93 5.59 6.61 -13.71
C ILE A 93 5.53 5.69 -12.49
N ALA A 94 5.61 6.27 -11.30
CA ALA A 94 5.38 5.57 -10.04
C ALA A 94 4.28 6.31 -9.26
N ILE A 95 3.24 5.58 -8.88
CA ILE A 95 2.11 6.11 -8.10
C ILE A 95 1.80 5.17 -6.93
N ARG A 96 1.05 5.67 -5.95
CA ARG A 96 0.64 4.89 -4.77
C ARG A 96 -0.61 4.09 -5.08
N GLU A 97 -0.68 2.87 -4.54
CA GLU A 97 -1.92 2.09 -4.47
C GLU A 97 -2.95 2.81 -3.59
N ALA A 98 -4.22 2.71 -3.97
CA ALA A 98 -5.32 3.31 -3.24
C ALA A 98 -5.79 2.37 -2.13
N SER A 99 -6.13 2.92 -0.96
CA SER A 99 -6.81 2.14 0.08
C SER A 99 -8.21 1.73 -0.39
N LEU A 100 -8.59 0.49 -0.06
CA LEU A 100 -9.86 -0.10 -0.42
C LEU A 100 -11.02 0.60 0.30
N GLY A 101 -10.88 0.85 1.61
CA GLY A 101 -11.93 1.44 2.44
C GLY A 101 -12.58 2.72 1.89
N PRO A 102 -11.79 3.75 1.50
CA PRO A 102 -12.28 4.98 0.86
C PRO A 102 -13.15 4.77 -0.38
N CYS A 103 -12.90 3.72 -1.17
CA CYS A 103 -13.66 3.42 -2.38
C CYS A 103 -15.13 3.10 -2.09
N PHE A 104 -15.44 2.61 -0.89
CA PHE A 104 -16.81 2.35 -0.41
C PHE A 104 -17.38 3.51 0.44
N GLY A 105 -16.68 4.65 0.47
CA GLY A 105 -17.11 5.87 1.12
C GLY A 105 -17.34 7.00 0.12
N MET A 106 -16.69 8.15 0.35
CA MET A 106 -16.88 9.37 -0.44
C MET A 106 -15.79 9.59 -1.52
N LYS A 107 -14.71 8.80 -1.55
CA LYS A 107 -13.57 9.02 -2.44
C LYS A 107 -13.40 7.84 -3.39
N GLY A 108 -13.69 8.05 -4.68
CA GLY A 108 -13.35 7.10 -5.75
C GLY A 108 -12.10 7.54 -6.51
N GLY A 109 -11.21 6.58 -6.81
CA GLY A 109 -10.15 6.69 -7.82
C GLY A 109 -8.89 7.46 -7.43
N ALA A 110 -7.76 6.77 -7.29
CA ALA A 110 -6.44 7.39 -7.08
C ALA A 110 -5.53 7.36 -8.31
N ALA A 111 -5.99 6.83 -9.44
CA ALA A 111 -5.17 6.45 -10.60
C ALA A 111 -5.22 7.46 -11.77
N GLY A 112 -5.41 8.75 -11.49
CA GLY A 112 -5.51 9.81 -12.52
C GLY A 112 -6.96 10.16 -12.86
N GLY A 113 -7.20 10.72 -14.05
CA GLY A 113 -8.53 11.14 -14.50
C GLY A 113 -8.55 11.55 -15.98
N GLY A 114 -9.72 11.53 -16.60
CA GLY A 114 -9.89 11.75 -18.04
C GLY A 114 -9.12 10.73 -18.87
N TYR A 115 -8.36 11.18 -19.87
CA TYR A 115 -7.52 10.31 -20.72
C TYR A 115 -6.12 10.04 -20.15
N ALA A 116 -5.80 10.58 -18.98
CA ALA A 116 -4.53 10.35 -18.28
C ALA A 116 -4.80 9.53 -17.03
N GLN A 117 -4.91 8.21 -17.22
CA GLN A 117 -5.24 7.24 -16.17
C GLN A 117 -4.30 6.03 -16.21
N VAL A 118 -4.11 5.38 -15.06
CA VAL A 118 -3.55 4.03 -14.98
C VAL A 118 -4.70 3.03 -14.95
N VAL A 119 -4.60 1.98 -15.77
CA VAL A 119 -5.60 0.91 -15.89
C VAL A 119 -4.94 -0.45 -15.62
N PRO A 120 -5.68 -1.44 -15.07
CA PRO A 120 -7.12 -1.47 -14.81
C PRO A 120 -7.55 -0.75 -13.51
N MET A 121 -8.32 0.33 -13.64
CA MET A 121 -8.70 1.21 -12.52
C MET A 121 -9.53 0.50 -11.44
N GLU A 122 -10.46 -0.37 -11.82
CA GLU A 122 -11.34 -1.08 -10.88
C GLU A 122 -10.53 -2.00 -9.95
N GLU A 123 -9.57 -2.73 -10.51
CA GLU A 123 -8.73 -3.64 -9.73
C GLU A 123 -7.76 -2.88 -8.83
N MET A 124 -7.19 -1.76 -9.32
CA MET A 124 -6.33 -0.88 -8.52
C MET A 124 -7.02 -0.24 -7.31
N ASN A 125 -8.34 -0.07 -7.37
CA ASN A 125 -9.14 0.50 -6.28
C ASN A 125 -9.65 -0.58 -5.30
N LEU A 126 -9.45 -1.86 -5.60
CA LEU A 126 -9.95 -2.98 -4.80
C LEU A 126 -8.78 -3.77 -4.21
N HIS A 127 -8.57 -5.00 -4.68
CA HIS A 127 -7.58 -5.91 -4.10
C HIS A 127 -6.23 -5.84 -4.80
N PHE A 128 -6.18 -5.26 -6.00
CA PHE A 128 -5.03 -5.18 -6.87
C PHE A 128 -4.19 -6.47 -6.85
N THR A 129 -2.95 -6.42 -6.35
CA THR A 129 -2.07 -7.60 -6.22
C THR A 129 -2.02 -8.19 -4.82
N GLY A 130 -2.84 -7.69 -3.89
CA GLY A 130 -2.98 -8.18 -2.51
C GLY A 130 -2.02 -7.55 -1.50
N ASP A 131 -1.34 -6.46 -1.86
CA ASP A 131 -0.26 -5.87 -1.06
C ASP A 131 -0.80 -5.35 0.27
N PHE A 132 -1.95 -4.68 0.25
CA PHE A 132 -2.57 -4.18 1.48
C PHE A 132 -3.12 -5.31 2.36
N HIS A 133 -3.52 -6.45 1.77
CA HIS A 133 -3.88 -7.64 2.54
C HIS A 133 -2.67 -8.24 3.26
N ALA A 134 -1.52 -8.29 2.58
CA ALA A 134 -0.27 -8.76 3.18
C ALA A 134 0.17 -7.85 4.35
N ILE A 135 0.10 -6.52 4.17
CA ILE A 135 0.42 -5.54 5.22
C ILE A 135 -0.54 -5.67 6.41
N THR A 136 -1.84 -5.80 6.14
CA THR A 136 -2.87 -6.01 7.17
C THR A 136 -2.58 -7.29 7.96
N SER A 137 -2.23 -8.36 7.27
CA SER A 137 -1.93 -9.66 7.88
C SER A 137 -0.68 -9.59 8.75
N ALA A 138 0.41 -8.99 8.26
CA ALA A 138 1.65 -8.83 9.01
C ALA A 138 1.46 -7.96 10.27
N HIS A 139 0.77 -6.82 10.14
CA HIS A 139 0.49 -5.94 11.27
C HIS A 139 -0.35 -6.64 12.36
N ASN A 140 -1.42 -7.32 11.95
CA ASN A 140 -2.32 -7.99 12.89
C ASN A 140 -1.72 -9.27 13.49
N LEU A 141 -0.79 -9.94 12.79
CA LEU A 141 0.01 -11.02 13.36
C LEU A 141 0.85 -10.51 14.54
N LEU A 142 1.54 -9.38 14.39
CA LEU A 142 2.29 -8.77 15.49
C LEU A 142 1.38 -8.40 16.68
N ALA A 143 0.20 -7.83 16.41
CA ALA A 143 -0.80 -7.55 17.45
C ALA A 143 -1.26 -8.82 18.19
N ALA A 144 -1.47 -9.92 17.46
CA ALA A 144 -1.83 -11.22 18.04
C ALA A 144 -0.69 -11.81 18.88
N MET A 145 0.56 -11.69 18.41
CA MET A 145 1.74 -12.16 19.14
C MET A 145 1.95 -11.42 20.46
N ILE A 146 1.71 -10.11 20.50
CA ILE A 146 1.79 -9.31 21.74
C ILE A 146 0.79 -9.82 22.77
N ASP A 147 -0.48 -9.98 22.38
CA ASP A 147 -1.52 -10.44 23.30
C ASP A 147 -1.29 -11.89 23.74
N ASN A 148 -0.82 -12.75 22.83
CA ASN A 148 -0.45 -14.13 23.14
C ASN A 148 0.73 -14.22 24.12
N HIS A 149 1.76 -13.37 23.94
CA HIS A 149 2.88 -13.27 24.86
C HIS A 149 2.44 -12.86 26.27
N ILE A 150 1.55 -11.86 26.36
CA ILE A 150 0.96 -11.43 27.64
C ILE A 150 0.16 -12.59 28.27
N TYR A 151 -0.61 -13.32 27.47
CA TYR A 151 -1.43 -14.44 27.91
C TYR A 151 -0.62 -15.58 28.56
N TRP A 152 0.47 -16.01 27.91
CA TRP A 152 1.23 -17.21 28.31
C TRP A 152 2.30 -16.99 29.39
N GLY A 153 2.44 -15.77 29.92
CA GLY A 153 3.36 -15.54 31.04
C GLY A 153 3.94 -14.13 31.12
N ASN A 154 3.85 -13.36 30.03
CA ASN A 154 4.31 -11.98 29.97
C ASN A 154 5.75 -11.79 30.49
N GLU A 155 6.67 -12.66 30.09
CA GLU A 155 8.06 -12.67 30.61
C GLU A 155 8.79 -11.34 30.38
N LEU A 156 8.47 -10.65 29.29
CA LEU A 156 8.96 -9.31 28.96
C LEU A 156 8.41 -8.18 29.87
N GLY A 157 7.48 -8.48 30.78
CA GLY A 157 6.94 -7.50 31.73
C GLY A 157 6.16 -6.36 31.08
N ILE A 158 5.50 -6.62 29.94
CA ILE A 158 4.71 -5.63 29.21
C ILE A 158 3.58 -5.11 30.09
N ASP A 159 3.45 -3.79 30.16
CA ASP A 159 2.27 -3.15 30.73
C ASP A 159 1.18 -3.06 29.66
N GLN A 160 0.08 -3.81 29.83
CA GLN A 160 -1.04 -3.84 28.88
C GLN A 160 -1.67 -2.47 28.61
N ARG A 161 -1.49 -1.49 29.52
CA ARG A 161 -1.95 -0.11 29.37
C ARG A 161 -1.03 0.74 28.50
N ARG A 162 0.18 0.24 28.22
CA ARG A 162 1.24 0.90 27.46
C ARG A 162 1.61 0.14 26.19
N VAL A 163 0.71 -0.70 25.69
CA VAL A 163 0.81 -1.26 24.34
C VAL A 163 0.40 -0.17 23.37
N VAL A 164 1.36 0.35 22.60
CA VAL A 164 1.11 1.39 21.58
C VAL A 164 0.71 0.77 20.23
N TRP A 165 1.04 -0.51 20.03
CA TRP A 165 0.66 -1.25 18.84
C TRP A 165 -0.85 -1.55 18.83
N ARG A 166 -1.54 -0.87 17.92
CA ARG A 166 -2.97 -1.05 17.63
C ARG A 166 -3.18 -2.23 16.67
N ARG A 167 -4.37 -2.36 16.10
CA ARG A 167 -4.66 -3.26 14.98
C ARG A 167 -4.97 -2.45 13.73
N VAL A 168 -5.05 -3.10 12.58
CA VAL A 168 -5.46 -2.42 11.34
C VAL A 168 -6.49 -3.19 10.54
N LEU A 169 -7.30 -2.43 9.80
CA LEU A 169 -8.26 -2.96 8.83
C LEU A 169 -8.40 -1.94 7.70
N ASP A 170 -8.36 -2.39 6.44
CA ASP A 170 -8.48 -1.49 5.28
C ASP A 170 -9.95 -1.16 4.96
N MET A 171 -10.68 -0.70 5.97
CA MET A 171 -12.09 -0.31 5.89
C MET A 171 -12.31 1.01 6.63
N ASN A 172 -13.27 1.80 6.16
CA ASN A 172 -13.71 3.02 6.86
C ASN A 172 -14.64 2.69 8.02
N ASP A 173 -14.12 2.02 9.05
CA ASP A 173 -14.91 1.62 10.22
C ASP A 173 -14.61 2.50 11.44
N ARG A 174 -15.53 3.43 11.75
CA ARG A 174 -15.39 4.32 12.91
C ARG A 174 -15.63 3.63 14.25
N ALA A 175 -16.34 2.50 14.27
CA ALA A 175 -16.69 1.81 15.51
C ALA A 175 -15.48 1.14 16.17
N LEU A 176 -14.45 0.85 15.37
CA LEU A 176 -13.23 0.19 15.84
C LEU A 176 -12.15 1.16 16.35
N ARG A 177 -12.40 2.48 16.35
CA ARG A 177 -11.39 3.48 16.76
C ARG A 177 -10.90 3.29 18.20
N ASP A 178 -11.80 2.91 19.09
CA ASP A 178 -11.54 2.66 20.51
C ASP A 178 -12.34 1.43 20.96
N THR A 179 -11.64 0.39 21.40
CA THR A 179 -12.24 -0.90 21.76
C THR A 179 -11.56 -1.49 22.98
N VAL A 180 -12.30 -2.33 23.72
CA VAL A 180 -11.73 -3.20 24.76
C VAL A 180 -11.73 -4.63 24.23
N THR A 181 -10.55 -5.24 24.16
CA THR A 181 -10.37 -6.62 23.64
C THR A 181 -10.14 -7.61 24.77
N SER A 182 -10.11 -8.90 24.44
CA SER A 182 -9.77 -10.00 25.37
C SER A 182 -10.72 -10.12 26.57
N LEU A 183 -12.02 -9.94 26.30
CA LEU A 183 -13.11 -10.16 27.26
C LEU A 183 -13.58 -11.63 27.24
N GLY A 184 -14.38 -12.03 28.22
CA GLY A 184 -15.01 -13.36 28.25
C GLY A 184 -14.31 -14.40 29.15
N GLY A 185 -13.49 -13.95 30.10
CA GLY A 185 -12.91 -14.80 31.14
C GLY A 185 -11.50 -15.31 30.83
N VAL A 186 -10.99 -16.18 31.70
CA VAL A 186 -9.57 -16.58 31.75
C VAL A 186 -9.06 -17.10 30.41
N ALA A 187 -9.84 -17.88 29.68
CA ALA A 187 -9.42 -18.50 28.42
C ALA A 187 -9.22 -17.51 27.25
N ASN A 188 -9.70 -16.26 27.37
CA ASN A 188 -9.78 -15.29 26.27
C ASN A 188 -8.76 -14.14 26.38
N GLY A 189 -7.84 -14.21 27.35
CA GLY A 189 -6.78 -13.23 27.55
C GLY A 189 -7.05 -12.23 28.68
N TYR A 190 -6.26 -11.15 28.68
CA TYR A 190 -6.33 -10.09 29.68
C TYR A 190 -6.95 -8.83 29.07
N PRO A 191 -8.06 -8.30 29.62
CA PRO A 191 -8.73 -7.14 29.06
C PRO A 191 -7.83 -5.92 28.94
N ARG A 192 -7.81 -5.28 27.76
CA ARG A 192 -7.10 -4.01 27.54
C ARG A 192 -7.82 -3.12 26.53
N GLN A 193 -7.60 -1.81 26.65
CA GLN A 193 -8.02 -0.84 25.65
C GLN A 193 -7.06 -0.83 24.46
N THR A 194 -7.60 -0.70 23.25
CA THR A 194 -6.87 -0.62 21.99
C THR A 194 -7.77 0.02 20.93
N GLY A 195 -7.41 -0.09 19.66
CA GLY A 195 -8.32 0.19 18.55
C GLY A 195 -7.71 -0.21 17.22
N PHE A 196 -8.39 0.19 16.15
CA PHE A 196 -7.98 -0.05 14.78
C PHE A 196 -7.70 1.25 14.06
N ASP A 197 -6.66 1.23 13.23
CA ASP A 197 -6.39 2.24 12.23
C ASP A 197 -6.59 1.66 10.83
N ILE A 198 -6.69 2.53 9.83
CA ILE A 198 -6.74 2.08 8.43
C ILE A 198 -5.38 1.50 8.05
N THR A 199 -5.35 0.41 7.26
CA THR A 199 -4.09 -0.32 6.94
C THR A 199 -2.97 0.57 6.42
N VAL A 200 -3.29 1.57 5.59
CA VAL A 200 -2.29 2.51 5.05
C VAL A 200 -1.66 3.43 6.11
N ALA A 201 -2.21 3.51 7.32
CA ALA A 201 -1.64 4.23 8.46
C ALA A 201 -0.66 3.36 9.29
N SER A 202 -0.54 2.07 8.98
CA SER A 202 0.35 1.13 9.67
C SER A 202 1.82 1.54 9.53
N GLU A 203 2.62 1.37 10.59
CA GLU A 203 4.07 1.49 10.50
C GLU A 203 4.68 0.42 9.56
N VAL A 204 4.04 -0.75 9.43
CA VAL A 204 4.43 -1.77 8.43
C VAL A 204 4.36 -1.21 7.00
N MET A 205 3.37 -0.36 6.71
CA MET A 205 3.27 0.33 5.41
C MET A 205 4.43 1.29 5.22
N ALA A 206 4.73 2.11 6.23
CA ALA A 206 5.85 3.06 6.17
C ALA A 206 7.19 2.34 5.97
N ILE A 207 7.43 1.25 6.71
CA ILE A 207 8.63 0.43 6.60
C ILE A 207 8.74 -0.19 5.20
N LEU A 208 7.65 -0.76 4.66
CA LEU A 208 7.65 -1.33 3.32
C LEU A 208 8.03 -0.29 2.25
N CYS A 209 7.50 0.93 2.35
CA CYS A 209 7.81 2.01 1.40
C CYS A 209 9.23 2.57 1.51
N LEU A 210 9.95 2.29 2.60
CA LEU A 210 11.29 2.82 2.87
C LEU A 210 12.39 1.74 2.86
N ALA A 211 12.02 0.46 2.79
CA ALA A 211 12.96 -0.64 2.80
C ALA A 211 13.74 -0.73 1.48
N GLN A 212 15.04 -1.01 1.58
CA GLN A 212 15.92 -1.22 0.41
C GLN A 212 16.02 -2.68 -0.05
N GLY A 213 15.33 -3.59 0.65
CA GLY A 213 15.32 -5.02 0.36
C GLY A 213 14.75 -5.82 1.52
N LEU A 214 14.65 -7.14 1.38
CA LEU A 214 14.03 -8.00 2.40
C LEU A 214 14.78 -8.01 3.73
N VAL A 215 16.12 -7.91 3.70
CA VAL A 215 16.93 -7.86 4.92
C VAL A 215 16.67 -6.55 5.68
N ASP A 216 16.70 -5.40 4.99
CA ASP A 216 16.41 -4.09 5.60
C ASP A 216 14.95 -4.02 6.11
N LEU A 217 14.00 -4.57 5.34
CA LEU A 217 12.62 -4.74 5.78
C LEU A 217 12.53 -5.52 7.09
N GLN A 218 13.20 -6.67 7.19
CA GLN A 218 13.21 -7.49 8.40
C GLN A 218 13.83 -6.76 9.59
N THR A 219 14.96 -6.07 9.39
CA THR A 219 15.61 -5.27 10.45
C THR A 219 14.67 -4.18 10.97
N ARG A 220 14.09 -3.39 10.07
CA ARG A 220 13.15 -2.32 10.45
C ARG A 220 11.91 -2.84 11.17
N LEU A 221 11.37 -3.98 10.75
CA LEU A 221 10.27 -4.64 11.46
C LEU A 221 10.68 -5.10 12.87
N GLY A 222 11.92 -5.54 13.03
CA GLY A 222 12.49 -5.93 14.33
C GLY A 222 12.70 -4.77 15.30
N ASP A 223 12.88 -3.55 14.78
CA ASP A 223 13.11 -2.33 15.56
C ASP A 223 11.83 -1.62 16.02
N ILE A 224 10.65 -2.15 15.65
CA ILE A 224 9.35 -1.56 16.02
C ILE A 224 9.16 -1.59 17.55
N ILE A 225 8.87 -0.42 18.13
CA ILE A 225 8.45 -0.30 19.53
C ILE A 225 6.95 -0.58 19.63
N VAL A 226 6.60 -1.77 20.14
CA VAL A 226 5.19 -2.19 20.25
C VAL A 226 4.54 -1.88 21.60
N ALA A 227 5.33 -1.82 22.67
CA ALA A 227 4.85 -1.63 24.03
C ALA A 227 5.96 -1.18 24.98
N TYR A 228 5.58 -0.76 26.18
CA TYR A 228 6.49 -0.42 27.28
C TYR A 228 6.30 -1.36 28.47
N THR A 229 7.36 -1.52 29.26
CA THR A 229 7.31 -2.29 30.51
C THR A 229 6.70 -1.46 31.65
N ARG A 230 6.51 -2.07 32.81
CA ARG A 230 6.06 -1.37 34.02
C ARG A 230 7.11 -0.42 34.61
N ALA A 231 8.41 -0.69 34.36
CA ALA A 231 9.53 -0.06 35.08
C ALA A 231 10.00 1.29 34.50
N ARG A 232 9.14 1.97 33.72
CA ARG A 232 9.42 3.00 32.69
C ARG A 232 9.46 2.37 31.31
#